data_AF-A0A5B8L2P6-F1
#
_entry.id   AF-A0A5B8L2P6-F1
#
_cell.length_a   1.000
_cell.length_b   1.000
_cell.length_c   1.000
_cell.angle_alpha   90.00
_cell.angle_beta   90.00
_cell.angle_gamma   90.00
#
_symmetry.space_group_name_H-M   'P 1'
#
loop_
_entity.id
_entity.type
_entity.pdbx_description
1 polymer ?
#
loop_
_entity_poly.entity_id
_entity_poly.type
_entity_poly.pdbx_seq_one_letter_code
_entity_poly.pdbx_strand_id
1 'polypeptide(L)'
;MIFSNRLAAAILAAVMASSLAFAQDDRQEVDFAGGTLSVAKDGWERVLSFDGRELHRAYFIGVDRIVTVQETDVAIFEAGNGGNACGAYPIMVWQREDGDIETAITGEDCGAPSPAVANDRIYFVPYLRPGEETTMQAWTPDDGFQTAGTIAFAPQTGTDWSTFDAQAIGHPIDLFRNAAIYRAAEALLGEELFSVATGLLVAGAPEVDAEGLLTAQGCVPHACGAADTFIVVDPRNEKLYFAQKQPEPQPRLWPARWPDALLAKLPADFRP
;
A
#
# COMPACT_ATOMS: atom_id res chain seq x y z
N MET A 1 -18.28 -70.72 11.59
CA MET A 1 -19.27 -70.98 12.65
C MET A 1 -18.55 -71.01 13.97
N ILE A 2 -18.64 -69.96 14.78
CA ILE A 2 -18.67 -69.97 16.24
C ILE A 2 -19.19 -68.58 16.64
N PHE A 3 -20.21 -68.61 17.48
CA PHE A 3 -21.01 -67.49 17.93
C PHE A 3 -20.27 -66.58 18.92
N SER A 4 -20.63 -65.29 18.87
CA SER A 4 -20.53 -64.32 19.96
C SER A 4 -21.09 -64.86 21.29
N ASN A 5 -20.48 -64.49 22.42
CA ASN A 5 -21.08 -63.51 23.35
C ASN A 5 -20.24 -63.24 24.61
N ARG A 6 -20.00 -61.94 24.82
CA ARG A 6 -20.07 -61.18 26.09
C ARG A 6 -19.14 -61.58 27.24
N LEU A 7 -18.23 -60.67 27.60
CA LEU A 7 -18.34 -59.90 28.84
C LEU A 7 -17.29 -58.77 28.91
N ALA A 8 -17.57 -57.81 29.79
CA ALA A 8 -16.68 -56.82 30.41
C ALA A 8 -16.66 -55.42 29.79
N ALA A 9 -17.55 -54.60 30.33
CA ALA A 9 -17.44 -53.15 30.37
C ALA A 9 -16.18 -52.73 31.14
N ALA A 10 -15.36 -51.86 30.54
CA ALA A 10 -14.25 -51.20 31.19
C ALA A 10 -14.25 -49.71 30.81
N ILE A 11 -14.72 -48.90 31.77
CA ILE A 11 -14.28 -47.55 32.15
C ILE A 11 -13.49 -46.79 31.06
N LEU A 12 -14.15 -45.84 30.39
CA LEU A 12 -13.47 -44.79 29.64
C LEU A 12 -13.60 -43.48 30.41
N ALA A 13 -12.61 -43.21 31.27
CA ALA A 13 -12.34 -41.86 31.76
C ALA A 13 -11.70 -41.07 30.61
N ALA A 14 -12.53 -40.45 29.77
CA ALA A 14 -12.06 -39.49 28.79
C ALA A 14 -11.62 -38.23 29.53
N VAL A 15 -10.30 -38.11 29.71
CA VAL A 15 -9.60 -36.88 30.05
C VAL A 15 -10.13 -35.79 29.13
N MET A 16 -10.85 -34.81 29.70
CA MET A 16 -11.09 -33.53 29.07
C MET A 16 -9.72 -32.88 28.93
N ALA A 17 -9.05 -33.16 27.83
CA ALA A 17 -7.92 -32.38 27.37
C ALA A 17 -8.48 -30.98 27.13
N SER A 18 -8.15 -30.09 28.06
CA SER A 18 -8.29 -28.66 27.94
C SER A 18 -7.78 -28.26 26.56
N SER A 19 -8.71 -27.99 25.65
CA SER A 19 -8.43 -27.19 24.48
C SER A 19 -7.98 -25.83 25.02
N LEU A 20 -6.67 -25.65 25.14
CA LEU A 20 -6.03 -24.35 25.18
C LEU A 20 -6.46 -23.67 23.89
N ALA A 21 -7.57 -22.94 23.98
CA ALA A 21 -7.85 -21.88 23.06
C ALA A 21 -6.64 -20.95 23.16
N PHE A 22 -5.81 -20.93 22.11
CA PHE A 22 -4.88 -19.84 21.89
C PHE A 22 -5.73 -18.59 21.74
N ALA A 23 -5.96 -17.87 22.84
CA ALA A 23 -6.26 -16.45 22.76
C ALA A 23 -5.06 -15.84 22.02
N GLN A 24 -5.25 -15.42 20.77
CA GLN A 24 -4.34 -14.47 20.15
C GLN A 24 -4.33 -13.25 21.08
N ASP A 25 -3.20 -12.99 21.71
CA ASP A 25 -3.07 -11.94 22.72
C ASP A 25 -3.49 -10.60 22.10
N ASP A 26 -4.53 -9.96 22.66
CA ASP A 26 -5.05 -8.64 22.23
C ASP A 26 -4.06 -7.50 22.54
N ARG A 27 -2.92 -7.85 23.12
CA ARG A 27 -1.82 -6.98 23.51
C ARG A 27 -0.50 -7.55 23.02
N GLN A 28 0.34 -6.69 22.46
CA GLN A 28 1.73 -6.99 22.12
C GLN A 28 2.62 -6.12 23.00
N GLU A 29 3.67 -6.69 23.57
CA GLU A 29 4.64 -5.96 24.40
C GLU A 29 6.07 -6.29 23.95
N VAL A 30 6.93 -5.28 23.98
CA VAL A 30 8.34 -5.41 23.64
C VAL A 30 9.17 -4.56 24.58
N ASP A 31 10.22 -5.16 25.17
CA ASP A 31 11.20 -4.43 25.96
C ASP A 31 11.97 -3.44 25.05
N PHE A 32 12.08 -2.19 25.47
CA PHE A 32 12.73 -1.14 24.69
C PHE A 32 13.25 -0.02 25.60
N ALA A 33 14.49 0.43 25.40
CA ALA A 33 15.06 1.58 26.11
C ALA A 33 14.91 1.53 27.66
N GLY A 34 14.93 0.34 28.25
CA GLY A 34 14.75 0.14 29.69
C GLY A 34 13.29 0.20 30.20
N GLY A 35 12.33 0.39 29.31
CA GLY A 35 10.88 0.30 29.57
C GLY A 35 10.19 -0.68 28.64
N THR A 36 8.88 -0.50 28.44
CA THR A 36 8.06 -1.39 27.61
C THR A 36 7.27 -0.60 26.57
N LEU A 37 7.47 -0.95 25.30
CA LEU A 37 6.54 -0.60 24.22
C LEU A 37 5.38 -1.58 24.22
N SER A 38 4.15 -1.07 24.14
CA SER A 38 2.95 -1.90 24.08
C SER A 38 2.01 -1.45 22.97
N VAL A 39 1.45 -2.41 22.23
CA VAL A 39 0.32 -2.20 21.33
C VAL A 39 -0.89 -2.92 21.90
N ALA A 40 -1.93 -2.18 22.25
CA ALA A 40 -3.16 -2.75 22.81
C ALA A 40 -4.38 -2.26 22.05
N LYS A 41 -5.40 -3.13 21.94
CA LYS A 41 -6.70 -2.75 21.39
C LYS A 41 -7.46 -1.83 22.34
N ASP A 42 -8.04 -0.77 21.80
CA ASP A 42 -8.95 0.16 22.49
C ASP A 42 -10.16 0.44 21.57
N GLY A 43 -11.29 -0.21 21.89
CA GLY A 43 -12.46 -0.19 21.00
C GLY A 43 -12.18 -0.82 19.64
N TRP A 44 -12.21 0.00 18.59
CA TRP A 44 -11.93 -0.40 17.19
C TRP A 44 -10.51 -0.08 16.74
N GLU A 45 -9.76 0.62 17.58
CA GLU A 45 -8.41 1.09 17.28
C GLU A 45 -7.38 0.32 18.11
N ARG A 46 -6.12 0.58 17.81
CA ARG A 46 -4.95 0.12 18.54
C ARG A 46 -4.16 1.33 18.99
N VAL A 47 -3.60 1.21 20.19
CA VAL A 47 -2.82 2.26 20.84
C VAL A 47 -1.41 1.75 21.04
N LEU A 48 -0.44 2.47 20.47
CA LEU A 48 0.98 2.31 20.76
C LEU A 48 1.32 3.19 21.96
N SER A 49 1.95 2.61 22.97
CA SER A 49 2.37 3.31 24.19
C SER A 49 3.77 2.90 24.62
N PHE A 50 4.46 3.79 25.34
CA PHE A 50 5.69 3.49 26.09
C PHE A 50 5.43 3.70 27.58
N ASP A 51 5.61 2.66 28.40
CA ASP A 51 5.31 2.67 29.84
C ASP A 51 3.92 3.25 30.18
N GLY A 52 2.94 2.94 29.33
CA GLY A 52 1.56 3.41 29.46
C GLY A 52 1.29 4.82 28.93
N ARG A 53 2.30 5.59 28.51
CA ARG A 53 2.12 6.86 27.80
C ARG A 53 1.81 6.59 26.33
N GLU A 54 0.63 7.01 25.88
CA GLU A 54 0.22 6.91 24.47
C GLU A 54 1.18 7.70 23.57
N LEU A 55 1.65 7.03 22.53
CA LEU A 55 2.53 7.56 21.50
C LEU A 55 1.81 7.72 20.16
N HIS A 56 0.93 6.78 19.81
CA HIS A 56 0.14 6.82 18.57
C HIS A 56 -1.12 5.98 18.66
N ARG A 57 -2.09 6.27 17.79
CA ARG A 57 -3.38 5.59 17.70
C ARG A 57 -3.82 5.45 16.25
N ALA A 58 -4.20 4.24 15.85
CA ALA A 58 -4.69 3.94 14.51
C ALA A 58 -5.57 2.69 14.51
N TYR A 59 -6.33 2.45 13.44
CA TYR A 59 -7.15 1.25 13.29
C TYR A 59 -6.32 -0.04 13.38
N PHE A 60 -5.14 -0.02 12.75
CA PHE A 60 -4.14 -1.06 12.82
C PHE A 60 -2.82 -0.46 13.32
N ILE A 61 -2.16 -1.17 14.24
CA ILE A 61 -0.76 -0.97 14.61
C ILE A 61 -0.16 -2.36 14.84
N GLY A 62 1.02 -2.61 14.27
CA GLY A 62 1.80 -3.82 14.47
C GLY A 62 3.28 -3.50 14.60
N VAL A 63 4.00 -4.29 15.39
CA VAL A 63 5.47 -4.24 15.42
C VAL A 63 6.00 -4.75 14.08
N ASP A 64 6.85 -3.97 13.41
CA ASP A 64 7.62 -4.43 12.25
C ASP A 64 8.93 -5.08 12.76
N ARG A 65 9.81 -4.27 13.36
CA ARG A 65 11.11 -4.72 13.87
C ARG A 65 11.73 -3.70 14.81
N ILE A 66 12.71 -4.15 15.59
CA ILE A 66 13.64 -3.28 16.31
C ILE A 66 15.01 -3.44 15.66
N VAL A 67 15.68 -2.32 15.43
CA VAL A 67 17.00 -2.26 14.80
C VAL A 67 17.91 -1.34 15.58
N THR A 68 19.22 -1.60 15.50
CA THR A 68 20.24 -0.69 16.04
C THR A 68 20.86 0.07 14.88
N VAL A 69 20.86 1.40 14.96
CA VAL A 69 21.48 2.30 13.99
C VAL A 69 22.55 3.06 14.73
N GLN A 70 23.80 2.85 14.34
CA GLN A 70 24.97 3.25 15.13
C GLN A 70 24.91 2.63 16.53
N GLU A 71 24.64 3.41 17.58
CA GLU A 71 24.49 2.94 18.96
C GLU A 71 23.06 3.16 19.51
N THR A 72 22.12 3.54 18.65
CA THR A 72 20.74 3.84 19.02
C THR A 72 19.80 2.74 18.57
N ASP A 73 19.07 2.18 19.52
CA ASP A 73 17.97 1.27 19.22
C ASP A 73 16.75 2.06 18.74
N VAL A 74 16.14 1.59 17.67
CA VAL A 74 14.96 2.17 17.03
C VAL A 74 13.93 1.07 16.85
N ALA A 75 12.75 1.25 17.44
CA ALA A 75 11.59 0.41 17.20
C ALA A 75 10.77 0.98 16.04
N ILE A 76 10.46 0.11 15.08
CA ILE A 76 9.66 0.45 13.90
C ILE A 76 8.35 -0.32 13.98
N PHE A 77 7.26 0.41 13.83
CA PHE A 77 5.90 -0.11 13.76
C PHE A 77 5.30 0.22 12.40
N GLU A 78 4.33 -0.58 11.97
CA GLU A 78 3.44 -0.23 10.86
C GLU A 78 2.07 0.10 11.41
N ALA A 79 1.51 1.23 10.96
CA ALA A 79 0.19 1.67 11.33
C ALA A 79 -0.68 1.95 10.09
N GLY A 80 -1.99 1.81 10.25
CA GLY A 80 -2.95 2.07 9.18
C GLY A 80 -4.28 2.53 9.74
N ASN A 81 -4.89 3.52 9.07
CA ASN A 81 -6.16 4.10 9.49
C ASN A 81 -7.38 3.26 9.05
N GLY A 82 -7.14 2.12 8.39
CA GLY A 82 -8.16 1.23 7.85
C GLY A 82 -8.69 1.68 6.47
N GLY A 83 -9.61 0.90 5.91
CA GLY A 83 -10.11 1.09 4.55
C GLY A 83 -9.21 0.47 3.48
N ASN A 84 -9.52 0.74 2.21
CA ASN A 84 -8.80 0.24 1.05
C ASN A 84 -8.15 1.35 0.20
N ALA A 85 -8.19 2.60 0.69
CA ALA A 85 -7.73 3.76 -0.06
C ALA A 85 -6.22 3.98 0.06
N CYS A 86 -5.63 3.63 1.22
CA CYS A 86 -4.23 3.90 1.53
C CYS A 86 -3.54 2.73 2.22
N GLY A 87 -2.22 2.65 2.02
CA GLY A 87 -1.36 1.65 2.64
C GLY A 87 -1.04 1.97 4.09
N ALA A 88 -0.36 1.04 4.75
CA ALA A 88 0.24 1.30 6.05
C ALA A 88 1.38 2.32 5.95
N TYR A 89 1.67 3.01 7.05
CA TYR A 89 2.78 3.94 7.20
C TYR A 89 3.64 3.54 8.42
N PRO A 90 4.97 3.74 8.36
CA PRO A 90 5.83 3.43 9.47
C PRO A 90 5.79 4.50 10.57
N ILE A 91 5.88 4.03 11.82
CA ILE A 91 6.13 4.84 13.01
C ILE A 91 7.48 4.41 13.57
N MET A 92 8.37 5.35 13.78
CA MET A 92 9.62 5.13 14.50
C MET A 92 9.53 5.61 15.93
N VAL A 93 10.12 4.86 16.83
CA VAL A 93 10.28 5.17 18.24
C VAL A 93 11.73 4.97 18.63
N TRP A 94 12.35 5.97 19.25
CA TRP A 94 13.72 5.87 19.76
C TRP A 94 13.89 6.66 21.05
N GLN A 95 14.91 6.30 21.83
CA GLN A 95 15.32 7.07 22.99
C GLN A 95 16.41 8.06 22.59
N ARG A 96 16.22 9.33 22.95
CA ARG A 96 17.23 10.39 22.80
C ARG A 96 18.30 10.29 23.88
N GLU A 97 19.42 10.97 23.69
CA GLU A 97 20.52 11.01 24.66
C GLU A 97 20.11 11.50 26.07
N ASP A 98 19.08 12.35 26.15
CA ASP A 98 18.50 12.84 27.41
C ASP A 98 17.58 11.83 28.11
N GLY A 99 17.35 10.67 27.49
CA GLY A 99 16.51 9.58 28.00
C GLY A 99 15.05 9.67 27.57
N ASP A 100 14.64 10.75 26.89
CA ASP A 100 13.26 10.90 26.43
C ASP A 100 12.95 10.01 25.21
N ILE A 101 11.72 9.50 25.17
CA ILE A 101 11.23 8.74 24.01
C ILE A 101 10.63 9.70 23.00
N GLU A 102 11.17 9.65 21.79
CA GLU A 102 10.68 10.36 20.61
C GLU A 102 9.91 9.44 19.68
N THR A 103 9.03 10.05 18.89
CA THR A 103 8.35 9.38 17.80
C THR A 103 8.41 10.19 16.51
N ALA A 104 8.44 9.49 15.39
CA ALA A 104 8.31 10.08 14.07
C ALA A 104 7.46 9.22 13.16
N ILE A 105 6.65 9.86 12.33
CA ILE A 105 5.81 9.21 11.33
C ILE A 105 6.30 9.67 9.97
N THR A 106 6.38 8.74 9.01
CA THR A 106 6.68 9.07 7.62
C THR A 106 5.63 8.46 6.70
N GLY A 107 5.26 9.17 5.63
CA GLY A 107 4.29 8.66 4.65
C GLY A 107 2.81 8.80 5.03
N GLU A 108 2.42 9.83 5.79
CA GLU A 108 1.04 10.02 6.27
C GLU A 108 -0.02 10.19 5.17
N ASP A 109 0.35 10.67 3.98
CA ASP A 109 -0.62 11.01 2.92
C ASP A 109 -1.35 9.78 2.36
N CYS A 110 -0.66 8.64 2.21
CA CYS A 110 -1.30 7.38 1.78
C CYS A 110 -0.47 6.11 2.05
N GLY A 111 0.36 6.15 3.08
CA GLY A 111 1.28 5.08 3.41
C GLY A 111 2.67 5.25 2.81
N ALA A 112 3.61 4.47 3.33
CA ALA A 112 4.94 4.30 2.76
C ALA A 112 5.40 2.85 2.99
N PRO A 113 6.30 2.32 2.16
CA PRO A 113 6.97 1.06 2.46
C PRO A 113 7.63 1.11 3.84
N SER A 114 7.80 -0.08 4.44
CA SER A 114 8.71 -0.24 5.57
C SER A 114 10.12 0.31 5.18
N PRO A 115 10.76 1.11 6.04
CA PRO A 115 11.98 1.83 5.67
C PRO A 115 13.19 0.91 5.56
N ALA A 116 14.11 1.21 4.65
CA ALA A 116 15.34 0.43 4.49
C ALA A 116 16.35 0.80 5.58
N VAL A 117 16.84 -0.19 6.32
CA VAL A 117 17.76 0.03 7.44
C VAL A 117 19.18 -0.32 7.03
N ALA A 118 20.10 0.62 7.20
CA ALA A 118 21.54 0.43 7.12
C ALA A 118 22.18 0.61 8.51
N ASN A 119 23.45 0.26 8.65
CA ASN A 119 24.15 0.33 9.94
C ASN A 119 24.27 1.77 10.47
N ASP A 120 24.35 2.77 9.58
CA ASP A 120 24.58 4.18 9.93
C ASP A 120 23.32 5.05 9.85
N ARG A 121 22.28 4.61 9.11
CA ARG A 121 21.05 5.38 8.88
C ARG A 121 19.85 4.54 8.45
N ILE A 122 18.67 5.13 8.54
CA ILE A 122 17.41 4.59 8.03
C ILE A 122 16.97 5.40 6.81
N TYR A 123 16.58 4.76 5.71
CA TYR A 123 16.09 5.40 4.49
C TYR A 123 14.60 5.19 4.31
N PHE A 124 13.89 6.27 3.99
CA PHE A 124 12.45 6.28 3.75
C PHE A 124 12.22 6.54 2.28
N VAL A 125 11.94 5.46 1.55
CA VAL A 125 11.63 5.50 0.12
C VAL A 125 10.11 5.53 -0.02
N PRO A 126 9.49 6.64 -0.45
CA PRO A 126 8.05 6.70 -0.65
C PRO A 126 7.58 5.77 -1.77
N TYR A 127 6.29 5.43 -1.76
CA TYR A 127 5.65 4.84 -2.95
C TYR A 127 5.62 5.89 -4.06
N LEU A 128 6.53 5.76 -5.02
CA LEU A 128 6.56 6.61 -6.20
C LEU A 128 5.40 6.27 -7.14
N ARG A 129 4.67 7.28 -7.58
CA ARG A 129 3.59 7.15 -8.57
C ARG A 129 4.09 7.49 -9.97
N PRO A 130 3.45 6.97 -11.03
CA PRO A 130 3.81 7.33 -12.40
C PRO A 130 3.83 8.85 -12.60
N GLY A 131 4.93 9.38 -13.13
CA GLY A 131 5.13 10.82 -13.32
C GLY A 131 5.55 11.61 -12.07
N GLU A 132 5.75 10.95 -10.92
CA GLU A 132 6.20 11.60 -9.68
C GLU A 132 7.72 11.73 -9.61
N GLU A 133 8.18 12.91 -9.18
CA GLU A 133 9.53 13.18 -8.67
C GLU A 133 9.39 13.74 -7.25
N THR A 134 10.14 13.19 -6.30
CA THR A 134 10.07 13.60 -4.89
C THR A 134 11.40 13.38 -4.17
N THR A 135 11.50 13.85 -2.94
CA THR A 135 12.69 13.65 -2.10
C THR A 135 12.60 12.37 -1.29
N MET A 136 13.66 11.57 -1.32
CA MET A 136 13.89 10.49 -0.36
C MET A 136 14.49 11.08 0.92
N GLN A 137 14.00 10.63 2.08
CA GLN A 137 14.55 11.04 3.38
C GLN A 137 15.46 9.94 3.95
N ALA A 138 16.43 10.36 4.76
CA ALA A 138 17.16 9.48 5.64
C ALA A 138 17.16 10.04 7.06
N TRP A 139 17.25 9.15 8.05
CA TRP A 139 17.33 9.49 9.46
C TRP A 139 18.60 8.91 10.07
N THR A 140 19.26 9.70 10.93
CA THR A 140 20.31 9.24 11.82
C THR A 140 20.02 9.72 13.25
N PRO A 141 20.60 9.07 14.28
CA PRO A 141 20.47 9.55 15.65
C PRO A 141 20.95 10.99 15.85
N ASP A 142 22.08 11.34 15.22
CA ASP A 142 22.74 12.64 15.42
C ASP A 142 22.05 13.79 14.67
N ASP A 143 21.67 13.55 13.41
CA ASP A 143 21.18 14.60 12.51
C ASP A 143 19.66 14.62 12.34
N GLY A 144 18.95 13.61 12.86
CA GLY A 144 17.53 13.40 12.60
C GLY A 144 17.23 13.20 11.12
N PHE A 145 16.04 13.65 10.68
CA PHE A 145 15.60 13.53 9.28
C PHE A 145 16.29 14.54 8.37
N GLN A 146 16.89 14.05 7.30
CA GLN A 146 17.56 14.83 6.26
C GLN A 146 17.11 14.34 4.87
N THR A 147 17.18 15.23 3.88
CA THR A 147 17.01 14.81 2.48
C THR A 147 18.22 13.99 2.04
N ALA A 148 17.98 12.74 1.64
CA ALA A 148 19.01 11.84 1.13
C ALA A 148 19.22 11.99 -0.39
N GLY A 149 18.21 12.47 -1.12
CA GLY A 149 18.29 12.75 -2.55
C GLY A 149 16.91 12.95 -3.18
N THR A 150 16.90 13.24 -4.47
CA THR A 150 15.69 13.26 -5.31
C THR A 150 15.57 11.93 -6.04
N ILE A 151 14.38 11.36 -6.05
CA ILE A 151 14.04 10.12 -6.75
C ILE A 151 12.78 10.34 -7.60
N ALA A 152 12.66 9.59 -8.68
CA ALA A 152 11.50 9.65 -9.57
C ALA A 152 11.03 8.24 -9.91
N PHE A 153 9.75 8.10 -10.27
CA PHE A 153 9.21 6.84 -10.73
C PHE A 153 9.98 6.32 -11.95
N ALA A 154 10.34 5.04 -11.91
CA ALA A 154 10.99 4.36 -13.01
C ALA A 154 10.25 3.06 -13.33
N PRO A 155 9.81 2.85 -14.59
CA PRO A 155 9.22 1.58 -14.98
C PRO A 155 10.26 0.46 -14.98
N GLN A 156 9.79 -0.79 -14.99
CA GLN A 156 10.65 -1.97 -15.05
C GLN A 156 11.43 -2.00 -16.37
N THR A 157 12.76 -1.97 -16.26
CA THR A 157 13.65 -2.03 -17.42
C THR A 157 13.48 -3.33 -18.21
N GLY A 158 13.70 -3.26 -19.52
CA GLY A 158 13.62 -4.43 -20.41
C GLY A 158 12.20 -4.92 -20.74
N THR A 159 11.16 -4.22 -20.30
CA THR A 159 9.77 -4.53 -20.67
C THR A 159 9.30 -3.67 -21.85
N ASP A 160 8.48 -4.26 -22.71
CA ASP A 160 7.85 -3.60 -23.85
C ASP A 160 6.43 -4.14 -24.11
N TRP A 161 5.78 -3.70 -25.20
CA TRP A 161 4.44 -4.14 -25.60
C TRP A 161 4.35 -5.65 -25.85
N SER A 162 5.42 -6.30 -26.32
CA SER A 162 5.44 -7.75 -26.55
C SER A 162 5.50 -8.55 -25.24
N THR A 163 6.01 -7.94 -24.17
CA THR A 163 6.04 -8.52 -22.81
C THR A 163 4.83 -8.12 -21.96
N PHE A 164 3.92 -7.30 -22.49
CA PHE A 164 2.73 -6.87 -21.77
C PHE A 164 1.68 -7.98 -21.76
N ASP A 165 1.30 -8.43 -20.55
CA ASP A 165 0.21 -9.37 -20.34
C ASP A 165 -0.94 -8.67 -19.60
N ALA A 166 -2.00 -8.34 -20.34
CA ALA A 166 -3.20 -7.69 -19.79
C ALA A 166 -3.87 -8.51 -18.68
N GLN A 167 -3.82 -9.85 -18.75
CA GLN A 167 -4.49 -10.73 -17.78
C GLN A 167 -3.73 -10.82 -16.45
N ALA A 168 -2.44 -10.47 -16.44
CA ALA A 168 -1.61 -10.46 -15.25
C ALA A 168 -1.73 -9.17 -14.41
N ILE A 169 -2.45 -8.16 -14.91
CA ILE A 169 -2.57 -6.86 -14.25
C ILE A 169 -3.63 -6.96 -13.14
N GLY A 170 -3.17 -6.93 -11.88
CA GLY A 170 -4.04 -6.96 -10.70
C GLY A 170 -4.60 -5.59 -10.33
N HIS A 171 -3.84 -4.50 -10.57
CA HIS A 171 -4.25 -3.14 -10.27
C HIS A 171 -3.89 -2.18 -11.42
N PRO A 172 -4.70 -1.16 -11.76
CA PRO A 172 -4.44 -0.29 -12.91
C PRO A 172 -3.10 0.47 -12.86
N ILE A 173 -2.58 0.74 -11.66
CA ILE A 173 -1.24 1.36 -11.50
C ILE A 173 -0.11 0.43 -11.98
N ASP A 174 -0.30 -0.89 -11.91
CA ASP A 174 0.71 -1.84 -12.37
C ASP A 174 0.96 -1.76 -13.88
N LEU A 175 0.03 -1.18 -14.66
CA LEU A 175 0.21 -0.92 -16.09
C LEU A 175 1.48 -0.12 -16.36
N PHE A 176 1.78 0.85 -15.50
CA PHE A 176 2.92 1.75 -15.63
C PHE A 176 4.25 1.09 -15.23
N ARG A 177 4.24 -0.13 -14.68
CA ARG A 177 5.48 -0.90 -14.49
C ARG A 177 6.07 -1.36 -15.81
N ASN A 178 5.27 -1.53 -16.86
CA ASN A 178 5.77 -1.82 -18.19
C ASN A 178 6.34 -0.55 -18.84
N ALA A 179 7.61 -0.57 -19.28
CA ALA A 179 8.31 0.60 -19.77
C ALA A 179 7.78 1.12 -21.11
N ALA A 180 7.21 0.28 -21.99
CA ALA A 180 6.57 0.77 -23.20
C ALA A 180 5.23 1.45 -22.92
N ILE A 181 4.43 0.89 -22.00
CA ILE A 181 3.19 1.53 -21.52
C ILE A 181 3.50 2.88 -20.86
N TYR A 182 4.47 2.92 -19.94
CA TYR A 182 4.88 4.15 -19.27
C TYR A 182 5.31 5.23 -20.27
N ARG A 183 6.20 4.90 -21.22
CA ARG A 183 6.64 5.86 -22.24
C ARG A 183 5.49 6.35 -23.13
N ALA A 184 4.57 5.46 -23.50
CA ALA A 184 3.40 5.85 -24.28
C ALA A 184 2.48 6.80 -23.48
N ALA A 185 2.33 6.58 -22.18
CA ALA A 185 1.56 7.45 -21.30
C ALA A 185 2.26 8.79 -21.10
N GLU A 186 3.57 8.79 -20.83
CA GLU A 186 4.38 10.01 -20.69
C GLU A 186 4.34 10.87 -21.96
N ALA A 187 4.49 10.25 -23.14
CA ALA A 187 4.40 10.97 -24.42
C ALA A 187 3.01 11.55 -24.69
N LEU A 188 1.95 10.91 -24.19
CA LEU A 188 0.56 11.32 -24.40
C LEU A 188 0.08 12.37 -23.38
N LEU A 189 0.50 12.24 -22.13
CA LEU A 189 0.00 13.01 -20.99
C LEU A 189 0.96 14.14 -20.58
N GLY A 190 2.27 13.97 -20.76
CA GLY A 190 3.28 14.91 -20.29
C GLY A 190 3.14 15.18 -18.80
N GLU A 191 3.07 16.46 -18.42
CA GLU A 191 2.93 16.92 -17.04
C GLU A 191 1.65 16.41 -16.34
N GLU A 192 0.64 15.98 -17.11
CA GLU A 192 -0.62 15.46 -16.56
C GLU A 192 -0.51 14.01 -16.06
N LEU A 193 0.59 13.30 -16.39
CA LEU A 193 0.76 11.88 -16.09
C LEU A 193 0.52 11.58 -14.61
N PHE A 194 1.09 12.39 -13.72
CA PHE A 194 0.94 12.24 -12.28
C PHE A 194 -0.51 12.38 -11.81
N SER A 195 -1.22 13.39 -12.30
CA SER A 195 -2.64 13.61 -11.95
C SER A 195 -3.52 12.46 -12.44
N VAL A 196 -3.35 12.06 -13.70
CA VAL A 196 -4.12 10.97 -14.33
C VAL A 196 -3.84 9.63 -13.66
N ALA A 197 -2.58 9.32 -13.36
CA ALA A 197 -2.23 8.12 -12.61
C ALA A 197 -2.78 8.16 -11.17
N THR A 198 -2.75 9.31 -10.51
CA THR A 198 -3.35 9.47 -9.17
C THR A 198 -4.85 9.16 -9.17
N GLY A 199 -5.55 9.51 -10.24
CA GLY A 199 -6.96 9.14 -10.43
C GLY A 199 -7.23 7.65 -10.66
N LEU A 200 -6.20 6.79 -10.65
CA LEU A 200 -6.31 5.32 -10.77
C LEU A 200 -5.92 4.58 -9.48
N LEU A 201 -5.62 5.28 -8.39
CA LEU A 201 -5.07 4.67 -7.17
C LEU A 201 -6.08 3.87 -6.36
N VAL A 202 -7.32 4.35 -6.25
CA VAL A 202 -8.41 3.58 -5.62
C VAL A 202 -9.21 2.90 -6.73
N ALA A 203 -8.89 1.64 -7.00
CA ALA A 203 -9.48 0.90 -8.10
C ALA A 203 -9.70 -0.59 -7.76
N GLY A 204 -10.60 -1.22 -8.53
CA GLY A 204 -10.67 -2.67 -8.62
C GLY A 204 -9.69 -3.21 -9.66
N ALA A 205 -9.72 -4.54 -9.86
CA ALA A 205 -8.97 -5.16 -10.94
C ALA A 205 -9.45 -4.64 -12.31
N PRO A 206 -8.55 -4.44 -13.28
CA PRO A 206 -8.93 -4.16 -14.66
C PRO A 206 -9.79 -5.26 -15.27
N GLU A 207 -10.60 -4.89 -16.25
CA GLU A 207 -11.35 -5.82 -17.09
C GLU A 207 -10.62 -6.00 -18.42
N VAL A 208 -10.63 -7.22 -18.96
CA VAL A 208 -10.08 -7.51 -20.29
C VAL A 208 -11.18 -8.14 -21.14
N ASP A 209 -11.47 -7.53 -22.29
CA ASP A 209 -12.52 -8.01 -23.19
C ASP A 209 -12.05 -9.10 -24.17
N ALA A 210 -12.98 -9.59 -24.99
CA ALA A 210 -12.72 -10.66 -25.97
C ALA A 210 -11.73 -10.22 -27.07
N GLU A 211 -11.65 -8.91 -27.33
CA GLU A 211 -10.70 -8.31 -28.26
C GLU A 211 -9.31 -8.13 -27.63
N GLY A 212 -9.18 -8.34 -26.32
CA GLY A 212 -7.95 -8.18 -25.55
C GLY A 212 -7.65 -6.73 -25.16
N LEU A 213 -8.65 -5.84 -25.23
CA LEU A 213 -8.53 -4.50 -24.67
C LEU A 213 -8.65 -4.59 -23.16
N LEU A 214 -7.73 -3.95 -22.46
CA LEU A 214 -7.82 -3.78 -21.02
C LEU A 214 -8.48 -2.44 -20.72
N THR A 215 -9.48 -2.45 -19.86
CA THR A 215 -10.14 -1.24 -19.34
C THR A 215 -10.07 -1.20 -17.84
N ALA A 216 -9.82 -0.03 -17.29
CA ALA A 216 -9.81 0.18 -15.84
C ALA A 216 -10.34 1.56 -15.49
N GLN A 217 -10.88 1.68 -14.28
CA GLN A 217 -11.26 2.94 -13.68
C GLN A 217 -10.80 2.99 -12.23
N GLY A 218 -10.54 4.18 -11.73
CA GLY A 218 -10.30 4.43 -10.32
C GLY A 218 -10.65 5.84 -9.92
N CYS A 219 -10.33 6.16 -8.67
CA CYS A 219 -10.40 7.52 -8.15
C CYS A 219 -9.15 7.93 -7.36
N VAL A 220 -9.06 9.24 -7.11
CA VAL A 220 -8.09 9.84 -6.20
C VAL A 220 -8.43 9.40 -4.76
N PRO A 221 -7.45 8.94 -3.95
CA PRO A 221 -7.68 8.59 -2.55
C PRO A 221 -8.37 9.73 -1.80
N HIS A 222 -9.41 9.40 -1.04
CA HIS A 222 -10.23 10.35 -0.28
C HIS A 222 -11.00 11.41 -1.09
N ALA A 223 -10.94 11.38 -2.42
CA ALA A 223 -11.52 12.41 -3.30
C ALA A 223 -12.23 11.81 -4.54
N CYS A 224 -12.88 10.66 -4.38
CA CYS A 224 -13.64 10.03 -5.47
C CYS A 224 -14.77 10.94 -5.97
N GLY A 225 -14.90 11.01 -7.29
CA GLY A 225 -15.79 11.91 -8.02
C GLY A 225 -15.11 13.18 -8.53
N ALA A 226 -13.94 13.56 -8.02
CA ALA A 226 -13.28 14.82 -8.38
C ALA A 226 -12.43 14.71 -9.65
N ALA A 227 -11.49 13.75 -9.67
CA ALA A 227 -10.53 13.55 -10.77
C ALA A 227 -10.35 12.06 -11.09
N ASP A 228 -11.46 11.31 -11.01
CA ASP A 228 -11.53 9.90 -11.36
C ASP A 228 -11.00 9.69 -12.77
N THR A 229 -10.26 8.60 -12.97
CA THR A 229 -9.63 8.30 -14.26
C THR A 229 -10.13 6.97 -14.79
N PHE A 230 -10.37 6.94 -16.09
CA PHE A 230 -10.62 5.74 -16.87
C PHE A 230 -9.51 5.57 -17.91
N ILE A 231 -9.01 4.35 -18.07
CA ILE A 231 -7.97 4.00 -19.04
C ILE A 231 -8.43 2.85 -19.92
N VAL A 232 -8.08 2.92 -21.21
CA VAL A 232 -8.06 1.78 -22.12
C VAL A 232 -6.64 1.53 -22.61
N VAL A 233 -6.19 0.29 -22.52
CA VAL A 233 -4.97 -0.19 -23.15
C VAL A 233 -5.35 -1.08 -24.32
N ASP A 234 -4.83 -0.78 -25.50
CA ASP A 234 -4.95 -1.57 -26.71
C ASP A 234 -3.58 -2.16 -27.06
N PRO A 235 -3.26 -3.37 -26.59
CA PRO A 235 -1.95 -3.97 -26.82
C PRO A 235 -1.70 -4.29 -28.30
N ARG A 236 -2.76 -4.54 -29.08
CA ARG A 236 -2.64 -4.93 -30.50
C ARG A 236 -2.21 -3.75 -31.36
N ASN A 237 -2.68 -2.56 -31.02
CA ASN A 237 -2.34 -1.32 -31.73
C ASN A 237 -1.28 -0.48 -30.98
N GLU A 238 -0.79 -0.95 -29.84
CA GLU A 238 0.17 -0.27 -28.97
C GLU A 238 -0.30 1.15 -28.58
N LYS A 239 -1.58 1.26 -28.18
CA LYS A 239 -2.22 2.55 -27.87
C LYS A 239 -2.80 2.61 -26.48
N LEU A 240 -2.79 3.82 -25.94
CA LEU A 240 -3.41 4.18 -24.67
C LEU A 240 -4.47 5.24 -24.91
N TYR A 241 -5.52 5.18 -24.10
CA TYR A 241 -6.59 6.14 -24.07
C TYR A 241 -6.94 6.45 -22.61
N PHE A 242 -6.98 7.73 -22.24
CA PHE A 242 -7.32 8.18 -20.89
C PHE A 242 -8.50 9.16 -20.90
N ALA A 243 -9.41 8.99 -19.96
CA ALA A 243 -10.45 9.96 -19.65
C ALA A 243 -10.33 10.33 -18.17
N GLN A 244 -10.35 11.61 -17.83
CA GLN A 244 -10.34 12.05 -16.44
C GLN A 244 -11.49 13.02 -16.18
N LYS A 245 -12.19 12.85 -15.05
CA LYS A 245 -13.21 13.81 -14.61
C LYS A 245 -12.58 15.18 -14.34
N GLN A 246 -13.36 16.22 -14.62
CA GLN A 246 -13.00 17.60 -14.34
C GLN A 246 -14.27 18.39 -13.98
N PRO A 247 -14.16 19.58 -13.36
CA PRO A 247 -15.32 20.36 -12.87
C PRO A 247 -16.32 20.86 -13.94
N GLU A 248 -15.97 20.81 -15.22
CA GLU A 248 -16.79 21.28 -16.36
C GLU A 248 -17.15 20.12 -17.31
N PRO A 249 -18.21 20.23 -18.13
CA PRO A 249 -19.27 19.21 -18.25
C PRO A 249 -18.87 17.89 -18.95
N GLN A 250 -17.64 17.77 -19.44
CA GLN A 250 -17.13 16.58 -20.12
C GLN A 250 -15.79 16.20 -19.54
N PRO A 251 -15.44 14.90 -19.47
CA PRO A 251 -14.11 14.49 -19.05
C PRO A 251 -13.06 15.02 -20.03
N ARG A 252 -11.85 15.21 -19.54
CA ARG A 252 -10.69 15.45 -20.40
C ARG A 252 -10.27 14.13 -21.03
N LEU A 253 -10.05 14.12 -22.34
CA LEU A 253 -9.70 12.92 -23.09
C LEU A 253 -8.29 13.02 -23.67
N TRP A 254 -7.56 11.91 -23.58
CA TRP A 254 -6.28 11.72 -24.26
C TRP A 254 -6.29 10.41 -25.05
N PRO A 255 -5.91 10.42 -26.33
CA PRO A 255 -5.89 11.61 -27.18
C PRO A 255 -7.26 12.30 -27.21
N ALA A 256 -7.32 13.57 -27.64
CA ALA A 256 -8.57 14.34 -27.65
C ALA A 256 -9.69 13.75 -28.55
N ARG A 257 -9.36 12.80 -29.43
CA ARG A 257 -10.31 12.09 -30.28
C ARG A 257 -10.18 10.58 -30.09
N TRP A 258 -11.24 9.97 -29.61
CA TRP A 258 -11.35 8.53 -29.43
C TRP A 258 -12.15 7.90 -30.58
N PRO A 259 -11.87 6.64 -30.95
CA PRO A 259 -12.78 5.85 -31.76
C PRO A 259 -14.14 5.68 -31.06
N ASP A 260 -15.24 5.71 -31.82
CA ASP A 260 -16.61 5.58 -31.29
C ASP A 260 -16.79 4.29 -30.45
N ALA A 261 -16.16 3.20 -30.87
CA ALA A 261 -16.19 1.93 -30.13
C ALA A 261 -15.56 2.02 -28.73
N LEU A 262 -14.56 2.90 -28.54
CA LEU A 262 -13.95 3.13 -27.22
C LEU A 262 -14.74 4.16 -26.42
N LEU A 263 -15.33 5.18 -27.06
CA LEU A 263 -16.26 6.10 -26.39
C LEU A 263 -17.46 5.35 -25.79
N ALA A 264 -17.96 4.33 -26.49
CA ALA A 264 -19.04 3.48 -26.00
C ALA A 264 -18.68 2.69 -24.72
N LYS A 265 -17.38 2.53 -24.41
CA LYS A 265 -16.87 1.89 -23.19
C LYS A 265 -16.70 2.86 -22.01
N LEU A 266 -16.79 4.17 -22.22
CA LEU A 266 -16.67 5.14 -21.12
C LEU A 266 -17.73 4.83 -20.05
N PRO A 267 -17.36 4.81 -18.76
CA PRO A 267 -18.32 4.68 -17.66
C PRO A 267 -19.37 5.78 -17.72
N ALA A 268 -20.60 5.50 -17.24
CA ALA A 268 -21.73 6.40 -17.38
C ALA A 268 -21.50 7.78 -16.71
N ASP A 269 -20.76 7.78 -15.61
CA ASP A 269 -20.35 8.95 -14.83
C ASP A 269 -19.21 9.76 -15.49
N PHE A 270 -18.67 9.30 -16.60
CA PHE A 270 -17.76 10.05 -17.48
C PHE A 270 -18.47 10.57 -18.73
N ARG A 271 -19.76 10.26 -18.95
CA ARG A 271 -20.52 10.75 -20.10
C ARG A 271 -21.20 12.08 -19.73
N PRO A 272 -21.29 13.06 -20.64
CA PRO A 272 -22.05 14.29 -20.44
C PRO A 272 -23.56 14.03 -20.25
#